data_AF-A0A496U264-F1
#
_entry.id   AF-A0A496U264-F1
#
_cell.length_a   1.000
_cell.length_b   1.000
_cell.length_c   1.000
_cell.angle_alpha   90.00
_cell.angle_beta   90.00
_cell.angle_gamma   90.00
#
_symmetry.space_group_name_H-M   'P 1'
#
loop_
_entity.id
_entity.type
_entity.pdbx_description
1 polymer ?
#
loop_
_entity_poly.entity_id
_entity_poly.type
_entity_poly.pdbx_seq_one_letter_code
_entity_poly.pdbx_strand_id
1 'polypeptide(L)'
;TNLHWIILLALVLLGMSLGFLMGQTTKIWVEEGKKKAKNTIWYLIIWTVCYLLTQTLVSMGHALSLNVGIGAIVLGTGVTVGSQGNIFLRLLLLSPKAPEKNMARVSKESPPTTRFCRQCGSRTKPKARFCSKCGAEI
;
A
#
# COMPACT_ATOMS: atom_id res chain seq x y z
N THR A 1 -13.90 -11.34 -40.14
CA THR A 1 -14.58 -11.55 -38.83
C THR A 1 -13.61 -11.85 -37.70
N ASN A 2 -12.66 -12.78 -37.84
CA ASN A 2 -11.70 -13.09 -36.76
C ASN A 2 -10.70 -11.96 -36.41
N LEU A 3 -10.29 -11.15 -37.41
CA LEU A 3 -9.32 -10.06 -37.19
C LEU A 3 -9.82 -9.00 -36.19
N HIS A 4 -11.10 -8.63 -36.23
CA HIS A 4 -11.67 -7.66 -35.29
C HIS A 4 -11.64 -8.20 -33.85
N TRP A 5 -11.96 -9.48 -33.64
CA TRP A 5 -11.89 -10.11 -32.32
C TRP A 5 -10.46 -10.16 -31.79
N ILE A 6 -9.48 -10.43 -32.65
CA ILE A 6 -8.05 -10.40 -32.27
C ILE A 6 -7.63 -8.99 -31.87
N ILE A 7 -8.02 -7.96 -32.63
CA ILE A 7 -7.71 -6.55 -32.31
C ILE A 7 -8.35 -6.13 -30.99
N LEU A 8 -9.63 -6.47 -30.77
CA LEU A 8 -10.33 -6.16 -29.51
C LEU A 8 -9.65 -6.85 -28.31
N LEU A 9 -9.30 -8.12 -28.44
CA LEU A 9 -8.61 -8.87 -27.40
C LEU A 9 -7.22 -8.27 -27.11
N ALA A 10 -6.48 -7.87 -28.14
CA ALA A 10 -5.20 -7.20 -27.98
C ALA A 10 -5.34 -5.85 -27.24
N LEU A 11 -6.37 -5.05 -27.57
CA LEU A 11 -6.65 -3.78 -26.88
C LEU A 11 -7.02 -3.97 -25.41
N VAL A 12 -7.78 -5.02 -25.08
CA VAL A 12 -8.10 -5.38 -23.69
C VAL A 12 -6.83 -5.73 -22.92
N LEU A 13 -5.98 -6.59 -23.48
CA LEU A 13 -4.73 -7.01 -22.84
C LEU A 13 -3.74 -5.84 -22.67
N LEU A 14 -3.64 -4.97 -23.67
CA LEU A 14 -2.84 -3.75 -23.61
C LEU A 14 -3.38 -2.80 -22.53
N GLY A 15 -4.70 -2.60 -22.48
CA GLY A 15 -5.33 -1.80 -21.43
C GLY A 15 -5.06 -2.37 -20.03
N MET A 16 -5.25 -3.67 -19.83
CA MET A 16 -5.02 -4.33 -18.53
C MET A 16 -3.57 -4.23 -18.08
N SER A 17 -2.60 -4.41 -18.97
CA SER A 17 -1.18 -4.32 -18.62
C SER A 17 -0.77 -2.89 -18.24
N LEU A 18 -1.22 -1.88 -19.00
CA LEU A 18 -1.03 -0.47 -18.66
C LEU A 18 -1.69 -0.10 -17.32
N GLY A 19 -2.94 -0.55 -17.12
CA GLY A 19 -3.67 -0.35 -15.86
C GLY A 19 -2.97 -1.01 -14.67
N PHE A 20 -2.46 -2.23 -14.84
CA PHE A 20 -1.72 -2.95 -13.81
C PHE A 20 -0.45 -2.20 -13.41
N LEU A 21 0.34 -1.74 -14.38
CA LEU A 21 1.55 -0.94 -14.17
C LEU A 21 1.26 0.36 -13.42
N MET A 22 0.21 1.10 -13.84
CA MET A 22 -0.23 2.30 -13.13
C MET A 22 -0.69 1.99 -11.70
N GLY A 23 -1.42 0.89 -11.51
CA GLY A 23 -1.88 0.43 -10.20
C GLY A 23 -0.72 0.15 -9.23
N GLN A 24 0.47 -0.23 -9.73
CA GLN A 24 1.62 -0.49 -8.86
C GLN A 24 2.15 0.74 -8.13
N THR A 25 1.88 1.94 -8.66
CA THR A 25 2.37 3.20 -8.09
C THR A 25 1.63 3.61 -6.81
N THR A 26 0.51 2.94 -6.49
CA THR A 26 -0.29 3.27 -5.31
C THR A 26 0.35 2.73 -4.03
N LYS A 27 0.65 3.65 -3.11
CA LYS A 27 1.08 3.32 -1.75
C LYS A 27 -0.17 3.01 -0.91
N ILE A 28 -0.17 1.84 -0.32
CA ILE A 28 -1.23 1.28 0.53
C ILE A 28 -0.66 1.03 1.92
N TRP A 29 -1.33 1.51 2.95
CA TRP A 29 -0.98 1.26 4.36
C TRP A 29 -2.23 1.05 5.20
N VAL A 30 -2.03 0.44 6.38
CA VAL A 30 -3.08 0.21 7.36
C VAL A 30 -2.82 1.17 8.52
N GLU A 31 -3.79 2.04 8.82
CA GLU A 31 -3.72 3.00 9.91
C GLU A 31 -4.98 2.83 10.76
N GLU A 32 -4.82 2.60 12.07
CA GLU A 32 -5.94 2.43 13.02
C GLU A 32 -6.96 1.34 12.62
N GLY A 33 -6.49 0.26 11.99
CA GLY A 33 -7.36 -0.82 11.50
C GLY A 33 -8.15 -0.48 10.22
N LYS A 34 -8.01 0.74 9.68
CA LYS A 34 -8.61 1.16 8.40
C LYS A 34 -7.57 1.07 7.28
N LYS A 35 -7.94 0.45 6.15
CA LYS A 35 -7.09 0.35 4.97
C LYS A 35 -7.14 1.68 4.20
N LYS A 36 -5.99 2.34 4.00
CA LYS A 36 -5.87 3.64 3.31
C LYS A 36 -4.93 3.55 2.10
N ALA A 37 -5.19 4.36 1.07
CA ALA A 37 -4.34 4.49 -0.12
C ALA A 37 -4.04 5.98 -0.42
N LYS A 38 -2.77 6.35 -0.60
CA LYS A 38 -2.34 7.71 -1.04
C LYS A 38 -2.25 7.71 -2.55
N ASN A 39 -2.37 8.90 -3.15
CA ASN A 39 -2.20 9.15 -4.58
C ASN A 39 -3.32 8.64 -5.51
N THR A 40 -4.14 7.69 -5.07
CA THR A 40 -5.26 7.17 -5.88
C THR A 40 -6.35 8.21 -6.13
N ILE A 41 -6.66 9.08 -5.16
CA ILE A 41 -7.78 10.03 -5.26
C ILE A 41 -7.58 11.01 -6.43
N TRP A 42 -6.41 11.65 -6.53
CA TRP A 42 -6.12 12.60 -7.60
C TRP A 42 -6.02 11.92 -8.97
N TYR A 43 -5.45 10.73 -9.03
CA TYR A 43 -5.43 9.92 -10.25
C TYR A 43 -6.85 9.57 -10.73
N LEU A 44 -7.73 9.13 -9.83
CA LEU A 44 -9.12 8.80 -10.16
C LEU A 44 -9.91 10.01 -10.65
N ILE A 45 -9.68 11.19 -10.08
CA ILE A 45 -10.31 12.44 -10.52
C ILE A 45 -9.84 12.79 -11.94
N ILE A 46 -8.53 12.83 -12.18
CA ILE A 46 -7.97 13.17 -13.51
C ILE A 46 -8.39 12.14 -14.55
N TRP A 47 -8.39 10.85 -14.19
CA TRP A 47 -8.85 9.76 -15.03
C TRP A 47 -10.33 9.92 -15.40
N THR A 48 -11.19 10.22 -14.43
CA THR A 48 -12.64 10.43 -14.65
C THR A 48 -12.89 11.61 -15.58
N VAL A 49 -12.15 12.71 -15.41
CA VAL A 49 -12.25 13.89 -16.28
C VAL A 49 -11.81 13.55 -17.71
N CYS A 50 -10.68 12.86 -17.90
CA CYS A 50 -10.24 12.41 -19.22
C CYS A 50 -11.23 11.44 -19.87
N TYR A 51 -11.82 10.53 -19.08
CA TYR A 51 -12.83 9.59 -19.57
C TYR A 51 -14.11 10.31 -20.01
N LEU A 52 -14.64 11.23 -19.18
CA LEU A 52 -15.82 12.03 -19.53
C LEU A 52 -15.56 12.85 -20.79
N LEU A 53 -14.39 13.46 -20.91
CA LEU A 53 -14.01 14.23 -22.10
C LEU A 53 -13.92 13.33 -23.34
N THR A 54 -13.33 12.15 -23.21
CA THR A 54 -13.27 11.19 -24.32
C THR A 54 -14.68 10.73 -24.72
N GLN A 55 -15.56 10.49 -23.74
CA GLN A 55 -16.95 10.10 -23.98
C GLN A 55 -17.75 11.20 -24.69
N THR A 56 -17.53 12.48 -24.36
CA THR A 56 -18.17 13.60 -25.07
C THR A 56 -17.64 13.75 -26.49
N LEU A 57 -16.33 13.60 -26.71
CA LEU A 57 -15.74 13.62 -28.05
C LEU A 57 -16.29 12.50 -28.94
N VAL A 58 -16.44 11.29 -28.39
CA VAL A 58 -17.03 10.14 -29.12
C VAL A 58 -18.48 10.41 -29.48
N SER A 59 -19.25 11.08 -28.61
CA SER A 59 -20.65 11.44 -28.88
C SER A 59 -20.82 12.46 -30.01
N MET A 60 -19.78 13.20 -30.40
CA MET A 60 -19.83 14.25 -31.42
C MET A 60 -19.27 13.82 -32.79
N GLY A 61 -18.73 12.61 -32.93
CA GLY A 61 -18.08 12.16 -34.17
C GLY A 61 -18.99 11.38 -35.14
N HIS A 62 -18.86 11.65 -36.45
CA HIS A 62 -19.54 10.91 -37.55
C HIS A 62 -18.85 9.55 -37.84
N ALA A 63 -19.59 8.58 -38.42
CA ALA A 63 -19.32 7.14 -38.69
C ALA A 63 -17.89 6.54 -38.59
N LEU A 64 -16.81 7.26 -38.92
CA LEU A 64 -15.42 6.87 -38.62
C LEU A 64 -15.14 6.77 -37.09
N SER A 65 -15.92 7.50 -36.30
CA SER A 65 -15.91 7.53 -34.82
C SER A 65 -16.34 6.22 -34.17
N LEU A 66 -17.07 5.35 -34.87
CA LEU A 66 -17.70 4.18 -34.26
C LEU A 66 -16.67 3.08 -33.93
N ASN A 67 -15.77 2.77 -34.88
CA ASN A 67 -14.69 1.80 -34.65
C ASN A 67 -13.65 2.33 -33.65
N VAL A 68 -13.33 3.64 -33.73
CA VAL A 68 -12.41 4.31 -32.79
C VAL A 68 -13.02 4.38 -31.39
N GLY A 69 -14.33 4.66 -31.28
CA GLY A 69 -15.06 4.71 -30.03
C GLY A 69 -15.14 3.34 -29.35
N ILE A 70 -15.45 2.28 -30.09
CA ILE A 70 -15.43 0.91 -29.55
C ILE A 70 -14.02 0.55 -29.06
N GLY A 71 -12.98 0.86 -29.84
CA GLY A 71 -11.59 0.64 -29.43
C GLY A 71 -11.22 1.38 -28.14
N ALA A 72 -11.64 2.65 -28.00
CA ALA A 72 -11.40 3.47 -26.82
C ALA A 72 -12.14 2.95 -25.58
N ILE A 73 -13.40 2.52 -25.72
CA ILE A 73 -14.18 1.93 -24.62
C ILE A 73 -13.52 0.63 -24.14
N VAL A 74 -13.12 -0.23 -25.08
CA VAL A 74 -12.53 -1.55 -24.79
C VAL A 74 -11.16 -1.40 -24.11
N LEU A 75 -10.32 -0.49 -24.61
CA LEU A 75 -9.04 -0.17 -24.00
C LEU A 75 -9.22 0.48 -22.62
N GLY A 76 -10.14 1.44 -22.49
CA GLY A 76 -10.45 2.11 -21.23
C GLY A 76 -10.95 1.15 -20.15
N THR A 77 -11.79 0.19 -20.54
CA THR A 77 -12.26 -0.89 -19.65
C THR A 77 -11.10 -1.81 -19.23
N GLY A 78 -10.19 -2.15 -20.15
CA GLY A 78 -8.98 -2.89 -19.81
C GLY A 78 -8.13 -2.17 -18.76
N VAL A 79 -7.91 -0.86 -18.93
CA VAL A 79 -7.12 -0.05 -17.99
C VAL A 79 -7.75 0.00 -16.59
N THR A 80 -9.06 0.21 -16.49
CA THR A 80 -9.75 0.26 -15.20
C THR A 80 -9.72 -1.07 -14.49
N VAL A 81 -10.00 -2.18 -15.21
CA VAL A 81 -9.95 -3.52 -14.65
C VAL A 81 -8.55 -3.86 -14.16
N GLY A 82 -7.51 -3.55 -14.94
CA GLY A 82 -6.11 -3.78 -14.55
C GLY A 82 -5.69 -2.99 -13.31
N SER A 83 -6.05 -1.71 -13.24
CA SER A 83 -5.72 -0.84 -12.10
C SER A 83 -6.51 -1.22 -10.84
N GLN A 84 -7.84 -1.25 -10.94
CA GLN A 84 -8.73 -1.50 -9.81
C GLN A 84 -8.59 -2.94 -9.30
N GLY A 85 -8.38 -3.92 -10.20
CA GLY A 85 -8.13 -5.31 -9.84
C GLY A 85 -6.83 -5.49 -9.07
N ASN A 86 -5.74 -4.84 -9.50
CA ASN A 86 -4.45 -4.90 -8.80
C ASN A 86 -4.53 -4.28 -7.40
N ILE A 87 -5.15 -3.10 -7.28
CA ILE A 87 -5.32 -2.43 -5.99
C ILE A 87 -6.19 -3.26 -5.06
N PHE A 88 -7.33 -3.77 -5.55
CA PHE A 88 -8.23 -4.60 -4.75
C PHE A 88 -7.57 -5.89 -4.29
N LEU A 89 -6.84 -6.58 -5.17
CA LEU A 89 -6.09 -7.80 -4.82
C LEU A 89 -5.04 -7.50 -3.76
N ARG A 90 -4.26 -6.42 -3.91
CA ARG A 90 -3.28 -6.00 -2.90
C ARG A 90 -3.97 -5.63 -1.59
N LEU A 91 -5.15 -5.03 -1.63
CA LEU A 91 -5.94 -4.68 -0.45
C LEU A 91 -6.47 -5.93 0.27
N LEU A 92 -6.84 -6.97 -0.47
CA LEU A 92 -7.23 -8.28 0.07
C LEU A 92 -6.03 -9.00 0.69
N LEU A 93 -4.89 -9.01 0.00
CA LEU A 93 -3.64 -9.62 0.46
C LEU A 93 -3.02 -8.89 1.65
N LEU A 94 -3.31 -7.59 1.81
CA LEU A 94 -3.02 -6.84 3.03
C LEU A 94 -3.92 -7.36 4.17
N SER A 95 -3.41 -8.40 4.85
CA SER A 95 -3.90 -8.78 6.17
C SER A 95 -3.66 -7.61 7.12
N PRO A 96 -4.66 -7.17 7.90
CA PRO A 96 -4.40 -6.20 8.96
C PRO A 96 -3.31 -6.81 9.82
N LYS A 97 -2.17 -6.13 9.94
CA LYS A 97 -1.18 -6.47 10.93
C LYS A 97 -1.93 -6.31 12.25
N ALA A 98 -2.36 -7.43 12.85
CA ALA A 98 -2.80 -7.44 14.23
C ALA A 98 -1.75 -6.64 15.00
N PRO A 99 -2.17 -5.69 15.88
CA PRO A 99 -1.26 -4.74 16.49
C PRO A 99 -0.03 -5.52 16.91
N GLU A 100 1.09 -5.21 16.26
CA GLU A 100 2.37 -5.81 16.52
C GLU A 100 2.69 -5.39 17.96
N LYS A 101 2.19 -6.18 18.91
CA LYS A 101 2.60 -6.14 20.29
C LYS A 101 4.10 -6.33 20.21
N ASN A 102 4.85 -5.24 20.32
CA ASN A 102 5.99 -5.04 21.21
C ASN A 102 6.67 -6.32 21.76
N MET A 103 6.93 -7.32 20.94
CA MET A 103 7.35 -8.66 21.39
C MET A 103 8.33 -9.30 20.39
N ALA A 104 9.01 -8.47 19.61
CA ALA A 104 10.18 -8.88 18.82
C ALA A 104 11.39 -7.94 19.02
N ARG A 105 11.34 -7.02 20.00
CA ARG A 105 12.50 -6.23 20.46
C ARG A 105 12.66 -6.19 21.98
N VAL A 106 12.30 -7.27 22.67
CA VAL A 106 12.82 -7.52 24.03
C VAL A 106 13.49 -8.89 24.01
N SER A 107 14.62 -8.98 23.30
CA SER A 107 15.59 -10.06 23.50
C SER A 107 16.94 -9.62 22.95
N LYS A 108 17.51 -8.61 23.61
CA LYS A 108 18.94 -8.27 23.63
C LYS A 108 19.18 -7.16 24.67
N GLU A 109 18.78 -7.39 25.91
CA GLU A 109 19.37 -6.70 27.06
C GLU A 109 19.47 -7.75 28.18
N SER A 110 20.68 -7.93 28.69
CA SER A 110 21.11 -8.94 29.66
C SER A 110 20.24 -8.98 30.92
N PRO A 111 20.18 -10.13 31.65
CA PRO A 111 19.46 -10.22 32.91
C PRO A 111 19.91 -9.12 33.89
N PRO A 112 19.00 -8.33 34.48
CA PRO A 112 19.36 -7.40 35.54
C PRO A 112 19.68 -8.23 36.78
N THR A 113 20.96 -8.58 36.98
CA THR A 113 21.46 -9.01 38.28
C THR A 113 21.35 -7.83 39.23
N THR A 114 20.21 -7.71 39.89
CA THR A 114 20.00 -6.76 40.97
C THR A 114 20.98 -7.12 42.08
N ARG A 115 21.99 -6.26 42.29
CA ARG A 115 22.92 -6.39 43.40
C ARG A 115 22.36 -5.62 44.60
N PHE A 116 22.70 -6.08 45.79
CA PHE A 116 22.38 -5.39 47.04
C PHE A 116 23.67 -4.96 47.71
N CYS A 117 23.69 -3.75 48.29
CA CYS A 117 24.81 -3.27 49.06
C CYS A 117 24.97 -4.12 50.32
N ARG A 118 26.15 -4.71 50.54
CA ARG A 118 26.43 -5.53 51.73
C ARG A 118 26.45 -4.72 53.04
N GLN A 119 26.61 -3.41 52.95
CA GLN A 119 26.78 -2.53 54.10
C GLN A 119 25.46 -1.94 54.61
N CYS A 120 24.49 -1.66 53.73
CA CYS A 120 23.19 -1.07 54.11
C CYS A 120 21.96 -1.81 53.57
N GLY A 121 22.15 -2.88 52.78
CA GLY A 121 21.06 -3.67 52.20
C GLY A 121 20.30 -3.01 51.05
N SER A 122 20.67 -1.80 50.62
CA SER A 122 19.95 -1.11 49.53
C SER A 122 20.21 -1.75 48.16
N ARG A 123 19.21 -1.70 47.28
CA ARG A 123 19.31 -2.21 45.90
C ARG A 123 20.20 -1.27 45.07
N THR A 124 21.21 -1.82 44.39
CA THR A 124 22.16 -1.05 43.58
C THR A 124 21.89 -1.23 42.09
N LYS A 125 22.15 -0.18 41.30
CA LYS A 125 22.04 -0.24 39.84
C LYS A 125 23.18 -1.12 39.27
N PRO A 126 22.94 -1.85 38.17
CA PRO A 126 24.01 -2.59 37.51
C PRO A 126 25.11 -1.62 37.06
N LYS A 127 26.39 -1.93 37.37
CA LYS A 127 27.60 -1.12 37.14
C LYS A 127 27.82 0.12 38.04
N ALA A 128 27.06 0.30 39.13
CA ALA A 128 27.42 1.32 40.12
C ALA A 128 28.68 0.90 40.88
N ARG A 129 29.69 1.80 41.02
CA ARG A 129 30.90 1.58 41.85
C ARG A 129 30.68 1.92 43.32
N PHE A 130 29.73 2.81 43.61
CA PHE A 130 29.40 3.26 44.96
C PHE A 130 27.89 3.17 45.21
N CYS A 131 27.52 2.86 46.44
CA CYS A 131 26.14 2.85 46.90
C CYS A 131 25.61 4.28 47.01
N SER A 132 24.54 4.60 46.29
CA SER A 132 23.89 5.91 46.32
C SER A 132 23.24 6.27 47.67
N LYS A 133 23.09 5.29 48.59
CA LYS A 133 22.44 5.46 49.89
C LYS A 133 23.44 5.69 51.03
N CYS A 134 24.58 4.99 51.03
CA CYS A 134 25.54 5.04 52.14
C CYS A 134 26.98 5.36 51.72
N GLY A 135 27.24 5.55 50.42
CA GLY A 135 28.58 5.90 49.91
C GLY A 135 29.59 4.76 49.86
N ALA A 136 29.24 3.56 50.33
CA ALA A 136 30.13 2.39 50.33
C ALA A 136 30.46 1.89 48.90
N GLU A 137 31.66 1.37 48.71
CA GLU A 137 32.08 0.68 47.47
C GLU A 137 31.37 -0.69 47.33
N ILE A 138 30.93 -1.06 46.11
CA ILE A 138 30.02 -2.21 45.83
C ILE A 138 30.43 -3.08 44.64
#